data_AF-A0A317VIB5-F1
#
_entry.id   AF-A0A317VIB5-F1
#
_cell.length_a   1.000
_cell.length_b   1.000
_cell.length_c   1.000
_cell.angle_alpha   90.00
_cell.angle_beta   90.00
_cell.angle_gamma   90.00
#
_symmetry.space_group_name_H-M   'P 1'
#
loop_
_entity.id
_entity.type
_entity.pdbx_description
1 polymer ?
#
loop_
_entity_poly.entity_id
_entity_poly.type
_entity_poly.pdbx_seq_one_letter_code
_entity_poly.pdbx_strand_id
1 'polypeptide(L)'
;MTGEEGMSRGPSFQFHNPSDAFRFVRALPDLEVQLAEVAECTSKHLRLKCLTPHVIGCFAHVLFSYTCGDAAGHNMVTIATQRACAWVLTNLADEYNIKNFYIEGQMASEKKASWGNVKVARGVEVTAWTSLSDAVCRRVLGCSSEHLYEIMQMGQEACIRNGQHGNNIDSANVLAAAFIATGQDAASIIDASWSHLTPEYDRESQKVTLSLYFPSMPVGVVGGGTRYATQQEALRILHCDGPGKKRQLAGLIAGFALALETSTAASVVNNTFAQSHERLARRASEDGRPRCRL
;
A
#
# COMPACT_ATOMS: atom_id res chain seq x y z
N MET A 1 4.03 -7.66 11.66
CA MET A 1 4.49 -8.79 10.82
C MET A 1 4.48 -8.33 9.37
N THR A 2 5.49 -8.68 8.57
CA THR A 2 5.55 -8.33 7.14
C THR A 2 5.47 -9.58 6.29
N GLY A 3 4.71 -9.54 5.21
CA GLY A 3 4.48 -10.65 4.30
C GLY A 3 5.24 -10.52 2.99
N GLU A 4 4.51 -10.72 1.90
CA GLU A 4 5.03 -10.60 0.55
C GLU A 4 5.53 -9.18 0.23
N GLU A 5 6.43 -9.12 -0.75
CA GLU A 5 6.92 -7.89 -1.31
C GLU A 5 6.94 -8.00 -2.83
N GLY A 6 6.52 -6.93 -3.51
CA GLY A 6 6.54 -6.87 -4.96
C GLY A 6 6.38 -5.42 -5.43
N MET A 7 7.02 -5.03 -6.51
CA MET A 7 6.70 -3.81 -7.23
C MET A 7 6.47 -4.18 -8.68
N SER A 8 5.46 -3.57 -9.29
CA SER A 8 4.98 -4.01 -10.59
C SER A 8 4.96 -2.92 -11.64
N ARG A 9 5.14 -3.33 -12.90
CA ARG A 9 4.93 -2.51 -14.10
C ARG A 9 4.17 -3.33 -15.12
N GLY A 10 3.14 -2.74 -15.74
CA GLY A 10 2.23 -3.46 -16.63
C GLY A 10 2.24 -2.91 -18.05
N PRO A 11 3.23 -3.25 -18.89
CA PRO A 11 3.24 -2.90 -20.30
C PRO A 11 2.14 -3.61 -21.10
N SER A 12 1.81 -3.07 -22.26
CA SER A 12 0.89 -3.64 -23.24
C SER A 12 1.57 -3.82 -24.59
N PHE A 13 1.61 -5.05 -25.08
CA PHE A 13 2.05 -5.37 -26.44
C PHE A 13 0.86 -5.37 -27.40
N GLN A 14 1.01 -4.70 -28.54
CA GLN A 14 -0.03 -4.53 -29.56
C GLN A 14 0.15 -5.53 -30.71
N PHE A 15 -0.95 -6.15 -31.12
CA PHE A 15 -0.99 -7.14 -32.20
C PHE A 15 -1.99 -6.73 -33.29
N HIS A 16 -1.97 -7.44 -34.42
CA HIS A 16 -2.97 -7.26 -35.49
C HIS A 16 -4.34 -7.80 -35.12
N ASN A 17 -4.37 -8.94 -34.42
CA ASN A 17 -5.59 -9.63 -34.01
C ASN A 17 -5.38 -10.32 -32.64
N PRO A 18 -6.46 -10.72 -31.95
CA PRO A 18 -6.35 -11.38 -30.65
C PRO A 18 -5.61 -12.73 -30.68
N SER A 19 -5.65 -13.46 -31.80
CA SER A 19 -4.99 -14.77 -31.92
C SER A 19 -3.48 -14.67 -31.79
N ASP A 20 -2.87 -13.64 -32.40
CA ASP A 20 -1.44 -13.36 -32.24
C ASP A 20 -1.08 -12.99 -30.79
N ALA A 21 -1.93 -12.20 -30.11
CA ALA A 21 -1.74 -11.86 -28.70
C ALA A 21 -1.78 -13.11 -27.80
N PHE A 22 -2.71 -14.04 -28.07
CA PHE A 22 -2.76 -15.33 -27.37
C PHE A 22 -1.54 -16.22 -27.67
N ARG A 23 -1.02 -16.22 -28.91
CA ARG A 23 0.19 -16.95 -29.26
C ARG A 23 1.38 -16.45 -28.42
N PHE A 24 1.56 -15.14 -28.36
CA PHE A 24 2.62 -14.53 -27.54
C PHE A 24 2.46 -14.87 -26.05
N VAL A 25 1.26 -14.70 -25.48
CA VAL A 25 1.02 -15.00 -24.06
C VAL A 25 1.28 -16.46 -23.71
N ARG A 26 0.97 -17.41 -24.60
CA ARG A 26 1.26 -18.84 -24.39
C ARG A 26 2.75 -19.15 -24.35
N ALA A 27 3.58 -18.35 -25.00
CA ALA A 27 5.04 -18.51 -25.02
C ALA A 27 5.74 -17.82 -23.83
N LEU A 28 5.06 -16.91 -23.11
CA LEU A 28 5.67 -16.17 -22.00
C LEU A 28 6.33 -17.03 -20.90
N PRO A 29 5.76 -18.19 -20.48
CA PRO A 29 6.44 -19.05 -19.51
C PRO A 29 7.82 -19.53 -19.97
N ASP A 30 7.97 -19.84 -21.26
CA ASP A 30 9.25 -20.29 -21.84
C ASP A 30 10.26 -19.14 -21.99
N LEU A 31 9.77 -17.90 -22.05
CA LEU A 31 10.57 -16.68 -22.16
C LEU A 31 10.96 -16.09 -20.79
N GLU A 32 10.39 -16.57 -19.69
CA GLU A 32 10.50 -15.93 -18.37
C GLU A 32 11.97 -15.81 -17.91
N VAL A 33 12.78 -16.84 -18.12
CA VAL A 33 14.22 -16.84 -17.75
C VAL A 33 14.98 -15.76 -18.53
N GLN A 34 14.77 -15.67 -19.84
CA GLN A 34 15.45 -14.69 -20.69
C GLN A 34 15.00 -13.27 -20.35
N LEU A 35 13.70 -13.07 -20.09
CA LEU A 35 13.16 -11.79 -19.67
C LEU A 35 13.68 -11.37 -18.30
N ALA A 36 13.85 -12.33 -17.37
CA ALA A 36 14.49 -12.08 -16.08
C ALA A 36 15.93 -11.60 -16.27
N GLU A 37 16.75 -12.31 -17.04
CA GLU A 37 18.15 -11.92 -17.31
C GLU A 37 18.26 -10.51 -17.90
N VAL A 38 17.42 -10.19 -18.88
CA VAL A 38 17.39 -8.87 -19.53
C VAL A 38 16.93 -7.77 -18.57
N ALA A 39 15.90 -8.02 -17.76
CA ALA A 39 15.38 -7.05 -16.81
C ALA A 39 16.36 -6.81 -15.65
N GLU A 40 16.91 -7.89 -15.07
CA GLU A 40 17.76 -7.87 -13.88
C GLU A 40 19.15 -7.28 -14.17
N CYS A 41 19.63 -7.32 -15.41
CA CYS A 41 20.90 -6.65 -15.75
C CYS A 41 20.85 -5.12 -15.57
N THR A 42 19.67 -4.52 -15.39
CA THR A 42 19.52 -3.08 -15.10
C THR A 42 19.83 -2.71 -13.66
N SER A 43 19.80 -3.65 -12.71
CA SER A 43 20.04 -3.39 -11.30
C SER A 43 20.36 -4.66 -10.51
N LYS A 44 21.45 -4.64 -9.75
CA LYS A 44 21.79 -5.73 -8.83
C LYS A 44 20.76 -5.98 -7.72
N HIS A 45 19.87 -5.01 -7.44
CA HIS A 45 18.85 -5.07 -6.39
C HIS A 45 17.46 -5.47 -6.91
N LEU A 46 17.31 -5.65 -8.22
CA LEU A 46 16.04 -6.01 -8.85
C LEU A 46 16.03 -7.51 -9.16
N ARG A 47 14.95 -8.21 -8.81
CA ARG A 47 14.70 -9.60 -9.24
C ARG A 47 13.30 -9.75 -9.80
N LEU A 48 13.16 -10.33 -10.99
CA LEU A 48 11.85 -10.67 -11.55
C LEU A 48 11.25 -11.81 -10.72
N LYS A 49 10.01 -11.64 -10.27
CA LYS A 49 9.27 -12.64 -9.49
C LYS A 49 8.37 -13.49 -10.38
N CYS A 50 7.61 -12.83 -11.25
CA CYS A 50 6.66 -13.48 -12.14
C CYS A 50 6.19 -12.52 -13.23
N LEU A 51 5.61 -13.12 -14.27
CA LEU A 51 4.89 -12.45 -15.35
C LEU A 51 3.42 -12.89 -15.31
N THR A 52 2.49 -11.94 -15.18
CA THR A 52 1.05 -12.24 -15.21
C THR A 52 0.40 -11.61 -16.44
N PRO A 53 0.11 -12.41 -17.48
CA PRO A 53 -0.47 -11.90 -18.73
C PRO A 53 -2.01 -11.85 -18.71
N HIS A 54 -2.54 -10.84 -19.40
CA HIS A 54 -3.97 -10.65 -19.66
C HIS A 54 -4.16 -10.19 -21.11
N VAL A 55 -4.95 -10.93 -21.90
CA VAL A 55 -5.29 -10.53 -23.27
C VAL A 55 -6.59 -9.73 -23.26
N ILE A 56 -6.57 -8.52 -23.83
CA ILE A 56 -7.74 -7.65 -24.00
C ILE A 56 -7.75 -7.16 -25.45
N GLY A 57 -8.69 -7.69 -26.25
CA GLY A 57 -8.72 -7.42 -27.69
C GLY A 57 -7.40 -7.81 -28.37
N CYS A 58 -6.80 -6.90 -29.11
CA CYS A 58 -5.52 -7.10 -29.79
C CYS A 58 -4.30 -6.72 -28.92
N PHE A 59 -4.45 -6.65 -27.60
CA PHE A 59 -3.37 -6.33 -26.67
C PHE A 59 -3.09 -7.47 -25.70
N ALA A 60 -1.82 -7.74 -25.44
CA ALA A 60 -1.36 -8.52 -24.29
C ALA A 60 -0.82 -7.56 -23.22
N HIS A 61 -1.54 -7.40 -22.13
CA HIS A 61 -1.10 -6.68 -20.94
C HIS A 61 -0.32 -7.66 -20.06
N VAL A 62 0.95 -7.41 -19.81
CA VAL A 62 1.79 -8.32 -19.02
C VAL A 62 2.21 -7.59 -17.77
N LEU A 63 1.76 -8.03 -16.61
CA LEU A 63 2.20 -7.49 -15.33
C LEU A 63 3.53 -8.12 -14.95
N PHE A 64 4.60 -7.34 -15.02
CA PHE A 64 5.91 -7.73 -14.51
C PHE A 64 5.96 -7.41 -13.02
N SER A 65 6.22 -8.41 -12.18
CA SER A 65 6.37 -8.23 -10.74
C SER A 65 7.83 -8.45 -10.33
N TYR A 66 8.36 -7.58 -9.49
CA TYR A 66 9.77 -7.60 -9.08
C TYR A 66 9.95 -7.42 -7.57
N THR A 67 11.06 -7.91 -7.01
CA THR A 67 11.61 -7.35 -5.77
C THR A 67 12.60 -6.23 -6.11
N CYS A 68 12.75 -5.24 -5.22
CA CYS A 68 13.53 -4.01 -5.50
C CYS A 68 14.52 -3.64 -4.38
N GLY A 69 14.86 -4.59 -3.50
CA GLY A 69 15.62 -4.33 -2.28
C GLY A 69 14.97 -3.24 -1.42
N ASP A 70 15.79 -2.31 -0.92
CA ASP A 70 15.34 -1.25 -0.01
C ASP A 70 14.66 -0.05 -0.70
N ALA A 71 14.58 -0.04 -2.03
CA ALA A 71 13.85 0.99 -2.76
C ALA A 71 12.34 0.70 -2.78
N ALA A 72 11.52 1.75 -2.90
CA ALA A 72 10.10 1.58 -3.22
C ALA A 72 9.92 0.87 -4.58
N GLY A 73 10.78 1.19 -5.55
CA GLY A 73 10.95 0.41 -6.77
C GLY A 73 10.32 0.99 -8.03
N HIS A 74 9.48 2.04 -7.95
CA HIS A 74 8.71 2.57 -9.09
C HIS A 74 9.55 2.82 -10.34
N ASN A 75 10.68 3.52 -10.21
CA ASN A 75 11.57 3.80 -11.35
C ASN A 75 12.37 2.56 -11.77
N MET A 76 12.77 1.74 -10.80
CA MET A 76 13.59 0.55 -11.05
C MET A 76 12.84 -0.45 -11.93
N VAL A 77 11.56 -0.71 -11.62
CA VAL A 77 10.72 -1.62 -12.41
C VAL A 77 10.39 -1.04 -13.79
N THR A 78 10.24 0.27 -13.92
CA THR A 78 9.99 0.91 -15.23
C THR A 78 11.18 0.73 -16.16
N ILE A 79 12.40 0.96 -15.67
CA ILE A 79 13.63 0.81 -16.47
C ILE A 79 13.84 -0.66 -16.85
N ALA A 80 13.69 -1.57 -15.90
CA ALA A 80 13.83 -3.02 -16.12
C ALA A 80 12.82 -3.53 -17.16
N THR A 81 11.54 -3.19 -17.00
CA THR A 81 10.49 -3.59 -17.93
C THR A 81 10.64 -2.94 -19.30
N GLN A 82 11.03 -1.66 -19.38
CA GLN A 82 11.31 -1.01 -20.67
C GLN A 82 12.39 -1.76 -21.45
N ARG A 83 13.46 -2.19 -20.77
CA ARG A 83 14.54 -2.96 -21.39
C ARG A 83 14.06 -4.34 -21.85
N ALA A 84 13.29 -5.05 -21.02
CA ALA A 84 12.71 -6.34 -21.39
C ALA A 84 11.77 -6.20 -22.59
N CYS A 85 10.89 -5.20 -22.63
CA CYS A 85 9.99 -4.95 -23.75
C CYS A 85 10.74 -4.58 -25.04
N ALA A 86 11.80 -3.77 -24.95
CA ALA A 86 12.64 -3.45 -26.10
C ALA A 86 13.35 -4.69 -26.67
N TRP A 87 13.82 -5.58 -25.78
CA TRP A 87 14.39 -6.86 -26.19
C TRP A 87 13.36 -7.76 -26.87
N VAL A 88 12.13 -7.86 -26.34
CA VAL A 88 11.02 -8.60 -26.98
C VAL A 88 10.76 -8.05 -28.38
N LEU A 89 10.65 -6.73 -28.52
CA LEU A 89 10.39 -6.11 -29.82
C LEU A 89 11.55 -6.35 -30.81
N THR A 90 12.80 -6.37 -30.33
CA THR A 90 13.97 -6.58 -31.19
C THR A 90 14.10 -8.03 -31.66
N ASN A 91 13.79 -9.00 -30.80
CA ASN A 91 14.10 -10.41 -31.07
C ASN A 91 12.87 -11.23 -31.48
N LEU A 92 11.67 -10.82 -31.09
CA LEU A 92 10.45 -11.63 -31.17
C LEU A 92 9.31 -10.96 -31.97
N ALA A 93 9.49 -9.73 -32.46
CA ALA A 93 8.39 -9.01 -33.13
C ALA A 93 7.88 -9.73 -34.39
N ASP A 94 8.79 -10.18 -35.26
CA ASP A 94 8.43 -10.91 -36.47
C ASP A 94 7.87 -12.30 -36.14
N GLU A 95 8.46 -12.99 -35.16
CA GLU A 95 8.02 -14.32 -34.75
C GLU A 95 6.61 -14.31 -34.17
N TYR A 96 6.18 -13.25 -33.47
CA TYR A 96 4.87 -13.15 -32.80
C TYR A 96 3.93 -12.09 -33.39
N ASN A 97 4.27 -11.47 -34.52
CA ASN A 97 3.51 -10.38 -35.14
C ASN A 97 3.24 -9.20 -34.18
N ILE A 98 4.22 -8.85 -33.35
CA ILE A 98 4.12 -7.71 -32.40
C ILE A 98 4.32 -6.41 -33.17
N LYS A 99 3.34 -5.51 -33.11
CA LYS A 99 3.39 -4.21 -33.81
C LYS A 99 4.15 -3.15 -33.03
N ASN A 100 3.92 -3.11 -31.72
CA ASN A 100 4.49 -2.12 -30.80
C ASN A 100 4.27 -2.55 -29.35
N PHE A 101 4.85 -1.83 -28.39
CA PHE A 101 4.46 -1.90 -26.99
C PHE A 101 4.28 -0.50 -26.38
N TYR A 102 3.53 -0.45 -25.28
CA TYR A 102 3.37 0.71 -24.42
C TYR A 102 3.85 0.32 -23.02
N ILE A 103 4.73 1.12 -22.43
CA ILE A 103 5.34 0.78 -21.12
C ILE A 103 4.33 0.79 -19.97
N GLU A 104 3.25 1.57 -20.09
CA GLU A 104 2.18 1.68 -19.11
C GLU A 104 0.82 1.39 -19.74
N GLY A 105 0.29 0.20 -19.45
CA GLY A 105 -0.97 -0.35 -19.91
C GLY A 105 -2.09 -0.34 -18.89
N GLN A 106 -1.95 0.43 -17.79
CA GLN A 106 -2.88 0.61 -16.68
C GLN A 106 -3.08 -0.61 -15.75
N MET A 107 -2.46 -1.76 -16.06
CA MET A 107 -2.67 -3.00 -15.29
C MET A 107 -1.94 -3.03 -13.94
N ALA A 108 -0.80 -2.33 -13.81
CA ALA A 108 -0.06 -2.24 -12.54
C ALA A 108 -0.77 -1.39 -11.48
N SER A 109 -1.78 -0.59 -11.88
CA SER A 109 -2.55 0.29 -11.00
C SER A 109 -1.68 1.17 -10.09
N GLU A 110 -0.83 2.01 -10.70
CA GLU A 110 -0.02 3.00 -9.98
C GLU A 110 -0.84 4.27 -9.69
N LYS A 111 -0.83 4.71 -8.43
CA LYS A 111 -1.48 5.93 -7.91
C LYS A 111 -3.00 5.90 -8.09
N LYS A 112 -3.58 4.69 -8.01
CA LYS A 112 -4.99 4.42 -8.29
C LYS A 112 -5.52 3.32 -7.38
N ALA A 113 -6.72 3.54 -6.85
CA ALA A 113 -7.41 2.53 -6.06
C ALA A 113 -7.76 1.34 -6.97
N SER A 114 -7.33 0.14 -6.58
CA SER A 114 -7.49 -1.05 -7.40
C SER A 114 -7.47 -2.31 -6.56
N TRP A 115 -8.42 -3.22 -6.84
CA TRP A 115 -8.42 -4.58 -6.30
C TRP A 115 -7.18 -5.38 -6.71
N GLY A 116 -6.47 -5.00 -7.78
CA GLY A 116 -5.19 -5.59 -8.14
C GLY A 116 -4.16 -5.45 -7.02
N ASN A 117 -4.08 -4.26 -6.41
CA ASN A 117 -3.18 -3.97 -5.28
C ASN A 117 -3.64 -4.63 -3.97
N VAL A 118 -4.86 -5.17 -3.92
CA VAL A 118 -5.34 -5.96 -2.77
C VAL A 118 -5.00 -7.45 -2.95
N LYS A 119 -5.10 -7.95 -4.18
CA LYS A 119 -4.87 -9.37 -4.50
C LYS A 119 -3.39 -9.72 -4.64
N VAL A 120 -2.58 -8.78 -5.09
CA VAL A 120 -1.14 -8.98 -5.33
C VAL A 120 -0.41 -7.80 -4.71
N ALA A 121 0.57 -8.10 -3.85
CA ALA A 121 1.33 -7.09 -3.14
C ALA A 121 2.04 -6.13 -4.10
N ARG A 122 1.82 -4.82 -3.88
CA ARG A 122 2.52 -3.71 -4.51
C ARG A 122 3.11 -2.82 -3.41
N GLY A 123 4.39 -3.00 -3.16
CA GLY A 123 5.12 -2.53 -2.00
C GLY A 123 5.36 -3.68 -1.02
N VAL A 124 5.22 -3.39 0.27
CA VAL A 124 5.33 -4.36 1.37
C VAL A 124 3.94 -4.70 1.89
N GLU A 125 3.63 -5.99 1.97
CA GLU A 125 2.48 -6.48 2.73
C GLU A 125 2.80 -6.45 4.23
N VAL A 126 1.89 -5.93 5.05
CA VAL A 126 2.13 -5.76 6.50
C VAL A 126 0.86 -5.88 7.32
N THR A 127 0.96 -6.58 8.45
CA THR A 127 -0.06 -6.65 9.50
C THR A 127 0.51 -6.14 10.81
N ALA A 128 -0.13 -5.15 11.42
CA ALA A 128 0.09 -4.77 12.82
C ALA A 128 -1.04 -5.34 13.67
N TRP A 129 -0.75 -5.72 14.93
CA TRP A 129 -1.78 -6.17 15.86
C TRP A 129 -1.42 -5.84 17.30
N THR A 130 -2.43 -5.79 18.16
CA THR A 130 -2.29 -5.60 19.61
C THR A 130 -3.43 -6.29 20.35
N SER A 131 -3.27 -6.53 21.64
CA SER A 131 -4.35 -6.99 22.53
C SER A 131 -4.41 -6.07 23.76
N LEU A 132 -5.60 -5.57 24.04
CA LEU A 132 -5.86 -4.58 25.09
C LEU A 132 -6.81 -5.17 26.12
N SER A 133 -6.41 -5.13 27.40
CA SER A 133 -7.31 -5.44 28.51
C SER A 133 -8.31 -4.32 28.76
N ASP A 134 -9.49 -4.64 29.26
CA ASP A 134 -10.51 -3.66 29.68
C ASP A 134 -9.94 -2.57 30.61
N ALA A 135 -9.07 -2.92 31.56
CA ALA A 135 -8.43 -1.97 32.47
C ALA A 135 -7.60 -0.90 31.73
N VAL A 136 -6.89 -1.27 30.66
CA VAL A 136 -6.12 -0.34 29.82
C VAL A 136 -7.07 0.51 28.99
N CYS A 137 -8.10 -0.09 28.37
CA CYS A 137 -9.10 0.65 27.60
C CYS A 137 -9.75 1.72 28.48
N ARG A 138 -10.22 1.40 29.69
CA ARG A 138 -10.84 2.38 30.57
C ARG A 138 -9.89 3.49 30.99
N ARG A 139 -8.67 3.13 31.37
CA ARG A 139 -7.69 4.09 31.89
C ARG A 139 -7.16 5.04 30.81
N VAL A 140 -6.89 4.52 29.61
CA VAL A 140 -6.19 5.27 28.55
C VAL A 140 -7.17 5.76 27.48
N LEU A 141 -8.10 4.89 27.06
CA LEU A 141 -9.05 5.18 25.98
C LEU A 141 -10.38 5.73 26.51
N GLY A 142 -10.65 5.65 27.82
CA GLY A 142 -11.86 6.19 28.45
C GLY A 142 -13.14 5.37 28.23
N CYS A 143 -13.06 4.22 27.55
CA CYS A 143 -14.18 3.31 27.29
C CYS A 143 -13.86 1.86 27.70
N SER A 144 -14.87 1.00 27.80
CA SER A 144 -14.64 -0.44 27.97
C SER A 144 -14.06 -1.07 26.70
N SER A 145 -13.40 -2.22 26.84
CA SER A 145 -12.96 -3.01 25.67
C SER A 145 -14.16 -3.51 24.84
N GLU A 146 -15.28 -3.84 25.48
CA GLU A 146 -16.51 -4.27 24.80
C GLU A 146 -17.12 -3.16 23.92
N HIS A 147 -17.29 -1.95 24.44
CA HIS A 147 -17.81 -0.83 23.64
C HIS A 147 -16.86 -0.47 22.49
N LEU A 148 -15.55 -0.60 22.69
CA LEU A 148 -14.57 -0.39 21.63
C LEU A 148 -14.72 -1.43 20.50
N TYR A 149 -14.98 -2.69 20.85
CA TYR A 149 -15.30 -3.73 19.87
C TYR A 149 -16.63 -3.45 19.15
N GLU A 150 -17.68 -3.08 19.88
CA GLU A 150 -19.01 -2.82 19.32
C GLU A 150 -19.01 -1.65 18.32
N ILE A 151 -18.31 -0.55 18.61
CA ILE A 151 -18.24 0.59 17.69
C ILE A 151 -17.51 0.23 16.39
N MET A 152 -16.46 -0.59 16.47
CA MET A 152 -15.71 -1.03 15.30
C MET A 152 -16.54 -1.98 14.44
N GLN A 153 -17.31 -2.90 15.06
CA GLN A 153 -18.23 -3.77 14.33
C GLN A 153 -19.36 -2.99 13.65
N MET A 154 -19.97 -2.03 14.35
CA MET A 154 -20.99 -1.16 13.77
C MET A 154 -20.43 -0.38 12.57
N GLY A 155 -19.22 0.17 12.70
CA GLY A 155 -18.53 0.87 11.62
C GLY A 155 -18.28 -0.02 10.41
N GLN A 156 -17.86 -1.27 10.62
CA GLN A 156 -17.61 -2.24 9.56
C GLN A 156 -18.88 -2.52 8.73
N GLU A 157 -20.04 -2.71 9.36
CA GLU A 157 -21.31 -2.91 8.65
C GLU A 157 -21.67 -1.72 7.75
N ALA A 158 -21.44 -0.49 8.24
CA ALA A 158 -21.65 0.72 7.45
C ALA A 158 -20.67 0.81 6.27
N CYS A 159 -19.39 0.48 6.48
CA CYS A 159 -18.37 0.46 5.44
C CYS A 159 -18.73 -0.52 4.30
N ILE A 160 -19.16 -1.73 4.67
CA ILE A 160 -19.62 -2.76 3.72
C ILE A 160 -20.82 -2.26 2.94
N ARG A 161 -21.85 -1.74 3.63
CA ARG A 161 -23.08 -1.27 2.99
C ARG A 161 -22.83 -0.15 1.98
N ASN A 162 -21.85 0.72 2.26
CA ASN A 162 -21.48 1.84 1.41
C ASN A 162 -20.47 1.48 0.29
N GLY A 163 -19.94 0.25 0.27
CA GLY A 163 -18.97 -0.18 -0.72
C GLY A 163 -17.62 0.56 -0.62
N GLN A 164 -17.17 0.88 0.60
CA GLN A 164 -15.88 1.54 0.81
C GLN A 164 -14.71 0.65 0.37
N HIS A 165 -13.64 1.28 -0.12
CA HIS A 165 -12.44 0.60 -0.61
C HIS A 165 -11.48 0.29 0.56
N GLY A 166 -11.82 -0.76 1.32
CA GLY A 166 -11.14 -1.15 2.56
C GLY A 166 -12.10 -1.12 3.75
N ASN A 167 -11.60 -1.53 4.92
CA ASN A 167 -12.28 -1.41 6.20
C ASN A 167 -11.33 -0.74 7.20
N ASN A 168 -11.42 0.57 7.34
CA ASN A 168 -10.62 1.37 8.27
C ASN A 168 -11.36 2.68 8.57
N ILE A 169 -10.88 3.42 9.57
CA ILE A 169 -11.47 4.68 10.00
C ILE A 169 -10.71 5.85 9.37
N ASP A 170 -9.38 5.91 9.58
CA ASP A 170 -8.57 7.07 9.21
C ASP A 170 -7.08 6.77 8.98
N SER A 171 -6.72 5.52 8.69
CA SER A 171 -5.35 5.08 8.38
C SER A 171 -4.63 5.93 7.31
N ALA A 172 -5.40 6.50 6.37
CA ALA A 172 -4.90 7.42 5.35
C ALA A 172 -4.18 8.65 5.94
N ASN A 173 -4.58 9.14 7.12
CA ASN A 173 -3.92 10.25 7.80
C ASN A 173 -2.49 9.88 8.21
N VAL A 174 -2.29 8.68 8.77
CA VAL A 174 -0.95 8.19 9.14
C VAL A 174 -0.12 7.93 7.90
N LEU A 175 -0.69 7.30 6.87
CA LEU A 175 0.00 7.09 5.60
C LEU A 175 0.49 8.41 5.02
N ALA A 176 -0.37 9.42 4.95
CA ALA A 176 -0.01 10.75 4.44
C ALA A 176 1.11 11.40 5.25
N ALA A 177 0.96 11.46 6.57
CA ALA A 177 1.94 12.07 7.45
C ALA A 177 3.31 11.36 7.34
N ALA A 178 3.32 10.04 7.44
CA ALA A 178 4.54 9.25 7.38
C ALA A 178 5.19 9.29 5.99
N PHE A 179 4.42 9.22 4.91
CA PHE A 179 4.95 9.26 3.54
C PHE A 179 5.65 10.59 3.27
N ILE A 180 5.01 11.70 3.63
CA ILE A 180 5.58 13.05 3.46
C ILE A 180 6.83 13.22 4.33
N ALA A 181 6.74 12.86 5.62
CA ALA A 181 7.84 13.04 6.56
C ALA A 181 9.07 12.21 6.21
N THR A 182 8.88 10.99 5.70
CA THR A 182 9.98 10.05 5.40
C THR A 182 10.39 10.02 3.92
N GLY A 183 9.84 10.92 3.09
CA GLY A 183 10.27 11.09 1.69
C GLY A 183 9.80 10.01 0.73
N GLN A 184 8.65 9.41 1.02
CA GLN A 184 7.97 8.49 0.13
C GLN A 184 7.21 9.26 -0.96
N ASP A 185 6.72 8.55 -1.99
CA ASP A 185 5.85 9.17 -3.00
C ASP A 185 4.45 9.36 -2.42
N ALA A 186 4.09 10.61 -2.10
CA ALA A 186 2.78 10.93 -1.53
C ALA A 186 1.60 10.52 -2.41
N ALA A 187 1.76 10.45 -3.74
CA ALA A 187 0.69 9.99 -4.61
C ALA A 187 0.43 8.48 -4.46
N SER A 188 1.41 7.71 -3.98
CA SER A 188 1.26 6.28 -3.69
C SER A 188 0.51 5.98 -2.40
N ILE A 189 0.00 6.99 -1.68
CA ILE A 189 -0.96 6.77 -0.58
C ILE A 189 -2.19 6.02 -1.10
N ILE A 190 -2.65 6.34 -2.32
CA ILE A 190 -3.81 5.67 -2.94
C ILE A 190 -3.52 4.17 -3.16
N ASP A 191 -2.27 3.80 -3.41
CA ASP A 191 -1.85 2.40 -3.55
C ASP A 191 -1.84 1.69 -2.19
N ALA A 192 -1.55 2.44 -1.12
CA ALA A 192 -1.42 1.93 0.24
C ALA A 192 -2.69 2.03 1.10
N SER A 193 -3.70 2.77 0.66
CA SER A 193 -4.83 3.16 1.51
C SER A 193 -5.85 2.06 1.72
N TRP A 194 -5.83 0.99 0.92
CA TRP A 194 -6.63 -0.19 1.25
C TRP A 194 -6.02 -0.84 2.49
N SER A 195 -6.81 -0.91 3.56
CA SER A 195 -6.44 -1.63 4.77
C SER A 195 -7.68 -2.29 5.38
N HIS A 196 -7.45 -3.28 6.23
CA HIS A 196 -8.52 -4.03 6.88
C HIS A 196 -8.26 -4.09 8.39
N LEU A 197 -9.03 -3.31 9.15
CA LEU A 197 -9.11 -3.33 10.60
C LEU A 197 -10.05 -4.47 11.02
N THR A 198 -9.60 -5.34 11.91
CA THR A 198 -10.38 -6.45 12.45
C THR A 198 -10.34 -6.43 13.96
N PRO A 199 -11.50 -6.26 14.63
CA PRO A 199 -11.62 -6.40 16.07
C PRO A 199 -12.12 -7.80 16.47
N GLU A 200 -11.52 -8.37 17.51
CA GLU A 200 -11.96 -9.60 18.16
C GLU A 200 -12.13 -9.35 19.65
N TYR A 201 -13.21 -9.84 20.25
CA TYR A 201 -13.49 -9.66 21.67
C TYR A 201 -13.68 -10.98 22.40
N ASP A 202 -12.89 -11.18 23.45
CA ASP A 202 -13.01 -12.31 24.35
C ASP A 202 -13.85 -11.91 25.57
N ARG A 203 -15.02 -12.56 25.72
CA ARG A 203 -15.97 -12.27 26.81
C ARG A 203 -15.49 -12.74 28.18
N GLU A 204 -14.66 -13.78 28.25
CA GLU A 204 -14.15 -14.31 29.51
C GLU A 204 -13.03 -13.42 30.05
N SER A 205 -12.06 -13.08 29.20
CA SER A 205 -10.92 -12.24 29.62
C SER A 205 -11.18 -10.73 29.50
N GLN A 206 -12.29 -10.34 28.87
CA GLN A 206 -12.66 -8.95 28.54
C GLN A 206 -11.55 -8.23 27.75
N LYS A 207 -10.77 -8.97 26.97
CA LYS A 207 -9.73 -8.41 26.10
C LYS A 207 -10.29 -8.18 24.70
N VAL A 208 -9.85 -7.08 24.10
CA VAL A 208 -10.05 -6.82 22.67
C VAL A 208 -8.72 -6.98 21.95
N THR A 209 -8.69 -7.81 20.91
CA THR A 209 -7.56 -7.96 20.00
C THR A 209 -7.89 -7.22 18.72
N LEU A 210 -6.96 -6.36 18.30
CA LEU A 210 -7.12 -5.53 17.11
C LEU A 210 -5.99 -5.88 16.14
N SER A 211 -6.33 -6.08 14.87
CA SER A 211 -5.35 -6.19 13.80
C SER A 211 -5.66 -5.24 12.66
N LEU A 212 -4.62 -4.70 12.03
CA LEU A 212 -4.72 -3.84 10.85
C LEU A 212 -3.80 -4.39 9.77
N TYR A 213 -4.41 -4.83 8.68
CA TYR A 213 -3.74 -5.41 7.53
C TYR A 213 -3.65 -4.42 6.37
N PHE A 214 -2.47 -4.32 5.75
CA PHE A 214 -2.22 -3.62 4.49
C PHE A 214 -1.62 -4.63 3.48
N PRO A 215 -2.30 -4.93 2.37
CA PRO A 215 -1.79 -5.84 1.34
C PRO A 215 -0.66 -5.21 0.53
N SER A 216 -0.65 -3.88 0.44
CA SER A 216 0.26 -3.10 -0.40
C SER A 216 0.70 -1.84 0.33
N MET A 217 2.01 -1.64 0.49
CA MET A 217 2.56 -0.41 1.05
C MET A 217 3.85 -0.03 0.30
N PRO A 218 3.78 0.82 -0.76
CA PRO A 218 4.93 1.21 -1.58
C PRO A 218 5.90 2.15 -0.85
N VAL A 219 6.68 1.61 0.08
CA VAL A 219 7.70 2.37 0.85
C VAL A 219 9.12 1.95 0.47
N GLY A 220 10.06 2.85 0.69
CA GLY A 220 11.49 2.61 0.54
C GLY A 220 12.32 3.45 1.51
N VAL A 221 13.55 3.01 1.76
CA VAL A 221 14.52 3.73 2.61
C VAL A 221 15.70 4.25 1.80
N VAL A 222 15.73 3.98 0.49
CA VAL A 222 16.69 4.54 -0.46
C VAL A 222 16.00 5.02 -1.74
N GLY A 223 16.52 6.11 -2.33
CA GLY A 223 16.02 6.66 -3.60
C GLY A 223 14.84 7.61 -3.46
N GLY A 224 14.51 8.35 -4.52
CA GLY A 224 13.44 9.33 -4.51
C GLY A 224 13.63 10.41 -3.42
N GLY A 225 12.55 10.74 -2.71
CA GLY A 225 12.53 11.77 -1.67
C GLY A 225 13.31 11.42 -0.40
N THR A 226 13.66 10.15 -0.18
CA THR A 226 14.46 9.70 0.98
C THR A 226 15.88 10.27 0.99
N ARG A 227 16.34 10.91 -0.09
CA ARG A 227 17.67 11.53 -0.20
C ARG A 227 17.73 12.94 0.37
N TYR A 228 16.59 13.60 0.57
CA TYR A 228 16.55 14.95 1.13
C TYR A 228 16.89 14.93 2.61
N ALA A 229 17.64 15.94 3.08
CA ALA A 229 18.23 15.96 4.42
C ALA A 229 17.17 15.79 5.53
N THR A 230 16.05 16.51 5.45
CA THR A 230 14.95 16.44 6.43
C THR A 230 14.26 15.07 6.46
N GLN A 231 14.09 14.44 5.30
CA GLN A 231 13.49 13.11 5.19
C GLN A 231 14.44 12.02 5.71
N GLN A 232 15.76 12.18 5.53
CA GLN A 232 16.76 11.32 6.14
C GLN A 232 16.77 11.42 7.66
N GLU A 233 16.62 12.63 8.21
CA GLU A 233 16.48 12.82 9.66
C GLU A 233 15.24 12.10 10.20
N ALA A 234 14.10 12.21 9.52
CA ALA A 234 12.90 11.47 9.90
C ALA A 234 13.12 9.94 9.87
N LEU A 235 13.78 9.43 8.83
CA LEU A 235 14.16 8.01 8.77
C LEU A 235 15.11 7.60 9.91
N ARG A 236 16.06 8.46 10.30
CA ARG A 236 16.96 8.22 11.45
C ARG A 236 16.22 8.19 12.78
N ILE A 237 15.26 9.09 12.99
CA ILE A 237 14.40 9.10 14.18
C ILE A 237 13.63 7.77 14.31
N LEU A 238 13.20 7.20 13.18
CA LEU A 238 12.54 5.90 13.11
C LEU A 238 13.50 4.70 13.07
N HIS A 239 14.81 4.95 13.08
CA HIS A 239 15.87 3.94 12.93
C HIS A 239 15.73 3.09 11.64
N CYS A 240 15.35 3.77 10.55
CA CYS A 240 15.05 3.20 9.24
C CYS A 240 15.99 3.70 8.12
N ASP A 241 17.16 4.25 8.44
CA ASP A 241 18.11 4.83 7.49
C ASP A 241 19.21 3.86 6.98
N GLY A 242 19.20 2.61 7.45
CA GLY A 242 20.15 1.56 7.07
C GLY A 242 19.64 0.56 6.04
N PRO A 243 20.52 -0.32 5.52
CA PRO A 243 20.12 -1.44 4.66
C PRO A 243 19.16 -2.41 5.37
N GLY A 244 18.22 -2.99 4.62
CA GLY A 244 17.21 -3.93 5.10
C GLY A 244 16.08 -3.29 5.92
N LYS A 245 16.00 -1.96 5.98
CA LYS A 245 15.06 -1.24 6.86
C LYS A 245 13.71 -0.93 6.23
N LYS A 246 13.51 -1.22 4.94
CA LYS A 246 12.22 -1.02 4.25
C LYS A 246 11.04 -1.70 4.97
N ARG A 247 11.21 -2.94 5.40
CA ARG A 247 10.18 -3.71 6.14
C ARG A 247 9.90 -3.15 7.53
N GLN A 248 10.95 -2.65 8.20
CA GLN A 248 10.80 -1.98 9.50
C GLN A 248 9.97 -0.69 9.36
N LEU A 249 10.23 0.11 8.32
CA LEU A 249 9.45 1.31 8.04
C LEU A 249 7.97 0.99 7.81
N ALA A 250 7.67 0.00 6.97
CA ALA A 250 6.29 -0.45 6.74
C ALA A 250 5.61 -0.92 8.05
N GLY A 251 6.33 -1.67 8.88
CA GLY A 251 5.85 -2.13 10.19
C GLY A 251 5.53 -0.98 11.15
N LEU A 252 6.40 0.04 11.22
CA LEU A 252 6.16 1.22 12.06
C LEU A 252 4.95 2.02 11.58
N ILE A 253 4.82 2.25 10.28
CA ILE A 253 3.67 2.94 9.69
C ILE A 253 2.37 2.20 10.02
N ALA A 254 2.34 0.87 9.84
CA ALA A 254 1.16 0.06 10.18
C ALA A 254 0.85 0.10 11.68
N GLY A 255 1.87 0.10 12.55
CA GLY A 255 1.70 0.24 13.99
C GLY A 255 1.14 1.60 14.41
N PHE A 256 1.65 2.69 13.81
CA PHE A 256 1.11 4.03 14.03
C PHE A 256 -0.33 4.15 13.52
N ALA A 257 -0.66 3.53 12.39
CA ALA A 257 -2.01 3.48 11.86
C ALA A 257 -2.95 2.74 12.81
N LEU A 258 -2.57 1.56 13.31
CA LEU A 258 -3.37 0.82 14.29
C LEU A 258 -3.60 1.61 15.58
N ALA A 259 -2.60 2.35 16.03
CA ALA A 259 -2.74 3.24 17.19
C ALA A 259 -3.75 4.38 16.93
N LEU A 260 -3.72 4.99 15.74
CA LEU A 260 -4.69 6.02 15.35
C LEU A 260 -6.10 5.43 15.29
N GLU A 261 -6.30 4.32 14.58
CA GLU A 261 -7.60 3.64 14.45
C GLU A 261 -8.22 3.34 15.82
N THR A 262 -7.41 2.82 16.75
CA THR A 262 -7.83 2.54 18.14
C THR A 262 -8.25 3.82 18.86
N SER A 263 -7.47 4.88 18.74
CA SER A 263 -7.74 6.18 19.37
C SER A 263 -9.00 6.83 18.79
N THR A 264 -9.18 6.79 17.47
CA THR A 264 -10.31 7.38 16.78
C THR A 264 -11.61 6.66 17.16
N ALA A 265 -11.62 5.32 17.14
CA ALA A 265 -12.77 4.53 17.60
C ALA A 265 -13.17 4.87 19.06
N ALA A 266 -12.19 4.94 19.97
CA ALA A 266 -12.45 5.30 21.36
C ALA A 266 -13.02 6.73 21.52
N SER A 267 -12.55 7.67 20.72
CA SER A 267 -13.02 9.06 20.77
C SER A 267 -14.49 9.22 20.35
N VAL A 268 -14.96 8.34 19.46
CA VAL A 268 -16.37 8.24 19.06
C VAL A 268 -17.20 7.71 20.22
N VAL A 269 -16.76 6.64 20.89
CA VAL A 269 -17.46 6.06 22.05
C VAL A 269 -17.62 7.09 23.17
N ASN A 270 -16.59 7.89 23.44
CA ASN A 270 -16.62 8.86 24.53
C ASN A 270 -17.22 10.22 24.15
N ASN A 271 -17.76 10.37 22.93
CA ASN A 271 -18.28 11.64 22.40
C ASN A 271 -17.25 12.80 22.41
N THR A 272 -15.95 12.48 22.36
CA THR A 272 -14.87 13.48 22.39
C THR A 272 -14.35 13.83 21.01
N PHE A 273 -14.76 13.09 19.96
CA PHE A 273 -14.31 13.29 18.59
C PHE A 273 -14.52 14.74 18.10
N ALA A 274 -15.75 15.24 18.13
CA ALA A 274 -16.06 16.61 17.69
C ALA A 274 -15.37 17.69 18.54
N GLN A 275 -15.33 17.50 19.86
CA GLN A 275 -14.69 18.43 20.78
C GLN A 275 -13.16 18.52 20.54
N SER A 276 -12.52 17.40 20.23
CA SER A 276 -11.07 17.37 19.95
C SER A 276 -10.73 18.08 18.65
N HIS A 277 -11.55 17.87 17.60
CA HIS A 277 -11.42 18.63 16.35
C HIS A 277 -11.59 20.13 16.57
N GLU A 278 -12.58 20.57 17.35
CA GLU A 278 -12.78 21.99 17.64
C GLU A 278 -11.57 22.61 18.36
N ARG A 279 -11.04 21.92 19.39
CA ARG A 279 -9.92 22.41 20.20
C ARG A 279 -8.60 22.49 19.41
N LEU A 280 -8.34 21.52 18.52
CA LEU A 280 -7.06 21.42 17.81
C LEU A 280 -7.06 22.14 16.46
N ALA A 281 -8.19 22.19 15.74
CA ALA A 281 -8.26 22.87 14.44
C ALA A 281 -8.32 24.40 14.58
N ARG A 282 -8.82 24.90 15.71
CA ARG A 282 -8.95 26.33 16.00
C ARG A 282 -8.05 26.65 17.18
N ARG A 283 -6.87 27.23 16.93
CA ARG A 283 -6.17 28.00 17.98
C ARG A 283 -7.23 28.92 18.60
N ALA A 284 -7.35 28.90 19.93
CA ALA A 284 -8.43 29.58 20.66
C ALA A 284 -8.76 30.92 19.98
N SER A 285 -9.94 30.98 19.35
CA SER A 285 -10.36 32.18 18.62
C SER A 285 -10.45 33.32 19.62
N GLU A 286 -9.64 34.36 19.43
CA GLU A 286 -9.74 35.67 20.10
C GLU A 286 -11.06 36.39 19.74
N ASP A 287 -11.79 35.87 18.76
CA ASP A 287 -13.05 36.40 18.28
C ASP A 287 -14.17 36.00 19.25
N GLY A 288 -14.54 36.92 20.16
CA GLY A 288 -15.48 36.76 21.29
C GLY A 288 -16.94 36.42 20.95
N ARG A 289 -17.17 35.59 19.93
CA ARG A 289 -18.50 35.05 19.63
C ARG A 289 -18.86 33.95 20.64
N PRO A 290 -20.09 33.97 21.18
CA PRO A 290 -20.53 32.93 22.12
C PRO A 290 -20.48 31.57 21.42
N ARG A 291 -19.70 30.65 22.00
CA ARG A 291 -19.57 29.28 21.50
C ARG A 291 -20.83 28.50 21.86
N CYS A 292 -21.43 27.86 20.87
CA CYS A 292 -22.41 26.80 21.13
C CYS A 292 -21.64 25.61 21.72
N ARG A 293 -21.80 25.32 23.01
CA ARG A 293 -21.14 24.17 23.63
C ARG A 293 -21.85 22.90 23.15
N LEU A 294 -21.07 21.99 22.55
CA LEU A 294 -21.45 20.59 22.37
C LEU A 294 -21.48 19.87 23.72
#